data_AF-A0A6S6R411-F1
#
_entry.id   AF-A0A6S6R411-F1
#
_cell.length_a   1.000
_cell.length_b   1.000
_cell.length_c   1.000
_cell.angle_alpha   90.00
_cell.angle_beta   90.00
_cell.angle_gamma   90.00
#
_symmetry.space_group_name_H-M   'P 1'
#
loop_
_entity.id
_entity.type
_entity.pdbx_description
1 polymer ?
#
loop_
_entity_poly.entity_id
_entity_poly.type
_entity_poly.pdbx_seq_one_letter_code
_entity_poly.pdbx_strand_id
1 'polypeptide(L)'
;MTRESLFYKILSGIHIVFFASILSFLTVVLSGTLMLLPVLGAVFFIGKDSIYKRINVNDSVIATFFKYLKKSLTLLRFIPLYFMMILNVAGMIVAAKNGNLTYSIICLSIISMLLVIMFYLAGYFVFVMHADEKEDKHKASGKEKILKGKSVVMEVIALMLLKPQFVIPIFAGIVLCVFFFSTTLLIILCFLGTFFLTALEAVIFIQILWYKKLIGILDEEEEYAYLVDGSIKKGITKGRNI
;
A
#
# COMPACT_ATOMS: atom_id res chain seq x y z
N MET A 1 0.98 -18.79 -30.57
CA MET A 1 -0.04 -18.87 -29.51
C MET A 1 0.46 -19.87 -28.47
N THR A 2 1.37 -19.45 -27.58
CA THR A 2 2.12 -20.32 -26.64
C THR A 2 2.32 -19.59 -25.31
N ARG A 3 1.23 -19.08 -24.75
CA ARG A 3 1.24 -18.02 -23.73
C ARG A 3 0.62 -18.41 -22.38
N GLU A 4 0.76 -19.66 -21.93
CA GLU A 4 0.21 -20.05 -20.63
C GLU A 4 1.06 -21.06 -19.83
N SER A 5 2.38 -21.09 -20.01
CA SER A 5 3.19 -21.86 -19.05
C SER A 5 3.24 -21.12 -17.70
N LEU A 6 3.04 -21.85 -16.61
CA LEU A 6 3.14 -21.34 -15.23
C LEU A 6 4.50 -20.63 -15.02
N PHE A 7 5.55 -21.15 -15.66
CA PHE A 7 6.88 -20.55 -15.69
C PHE A 7 6.90 -19.10 -16.23
N TYR A 8 6.17 -18.81 -17.32
CA TYR A 8 6.11 -17.47 -17.88
C TYR A 8 5.43 -16.47 -16.94
N LYS A 9 4.39 -16.92 -16.20
CA LYS A 9 3.71 -16.10 -15.18
C LYS A 9 4.64 -15.77 -14.00
N ILE A 10 5.39 -16.76 -13.52
CA ILE A 10 6.38 -16.55 -12.45
C ILE A 10 7.47 -15.58 -12.90
N LEU A 11 8.07 -15.83 -14.07
CA LEU A 11 9.14 -14.99 -14.60
C LEU A 11 8.67 -13.54 -14.82
N SER A 12 7.45 -13.37 -15.31
CA SER A 12 6.83 -12.06 -15.46
C SER A 12 6.60 -11.36 -14.11
N GLY A 13 6.09 -12.07 -13.11
CA GLY A 13 5.91 -11.50 -11.76
C GLY A 13 7.23 -11.04 -11.15
N ILE A 14 8.28 -11.85 -11.27
CA ILE A 14 9.63 -11.51 -10.82
C ILE A 14 10.13 -10.26 -11.56
N HIS A 15 9.91 -10.18 -12.88
CA HIS A 15 10.33 -9.03 -13.67
C HIS A 15 9.62 -7.73 -13.24
N ILE A 16 8.31 -7.77 -13.05
CA ILE A 16 7.53 -6.61 -12.60
C ILE A 16 8.03 -6.13 -11.23
N VAL A 17 8.18 -7.05 -10.28
CA VAL A 17 8.69 -6.75 -8.94
C VAL A 17 10.11 -6.17 -9.01
N PHE A 18 11.01 -6.79 -9.77
CA PHE A 18 12.39 -6.33 -9.88
C PHE A 18 12.47 -4.89 -10.42
N PHE A 19 11.81 -4.62 -11.55
CA PHE A 19 11.83 -3.27 -12.15
C PHE A 19 11.10 -2.24 -11.30
N ALA A 20 9.96 -2.61 -10.69
CA ALA A 20 9.26 -1.73 -9.77
C ALA A 20 10.12 -1.40 -8.55
N SER A 21 10.87 -2.36 -7.99
CA SER A 21 11.80 -2.13 -6.89
C SER A 21 12.86 -1.10 -7.25
N ILE A 22 13.56 -1.29 -8.37
CA ILE A 22 14.61 -0.36 -8.80
C ILE A 22 14.04 1.04 -9.05
N LEU A 23 12.91 1.15 -9.78
CA LEU A 23 12.28 2.43 -10.06
C LEU A 23 11.79 3.11 -8.79
N SER A 24 11.18 2.36 -7.86
CA SER A 24 10.72 2.87 -6.57
C SER A 24 11.89 3.41 -5.74
N PHE A 25 12.97 2.62 -5.62
CA PHE A 25 14.16 3.00 -4.88
C PHE A 25 14.81 4.25 -5.47
N LEU A 26 15.03 4.27 -6.80
CA LEU A 26 15.64 5.40 -7.49
C LEU A 26 14.80 6.67 -7.34
N THR A 27 13.47 6.56 -7.47
CA THR A 27 12.56 7.71 -7.31
C THR A 27 12.59 8.26 -5.89
N VAL A 28 12.59 7.38 -4.88
CA VAL A 28 12.66 7.79 -3.46
C VAL A 28 14.00 8.46 -3.15
N VAL A 29 15.12 7.90 -3.63
CA VAL A 29 16.46 8.46 -3.39
C VAL A 29 16.63 9.80 -4.11
N LEU A 30 16.30 9.88 -5.40
CA LEU A 30 16.44 11.12 -6.19
C LEU A 30 15.55 12.26 -5.68
N SER A 31 14.39 11.94 -5.11
CA SER A 31 13.47 12.94 -4.55
C SER A 31 13.75 13.29 -3.09
N GLY A 32 14.81 12.74 -2.49
CA GLY A 32 15.13 12.97 -1.08
C GLY A 32 13.98 12.54 -0.16
N THR A 33 13.33 11.42 -0.46
CA THR A 33 12.17 10.84 0.25
C THR A 33 10.82 11.56 0.11
N LEU A 34 10.75 12.74 -0.50
CA LEU A 34 9.49 13.48 -0.67
C LEU A 34 8.44 12.71 -1.50
N MET A 35 8.89 11.91 -2.47
CA MET A 35 8.00 11.08 -3.30
C MET A 35 7.69 9.72 -2.69
N LEU A 36 8.06 9.43 -1.43
CA LEU A 36 7.83 8.12 -0.82
C LEU A 36 6.35 7.70 -0.89
N LEU A 37 5.43 8.54 -0.43
CA LEU A 37 3.99 8.25 -0.42
C LEU A 37 3.40 8.10 -1.84
N PRO A 38 3.69 8.99 -2.81
CA PRO A 38 3.34 8.74 -4.21
C PRO A 38 3.91 7.44 -4.79
N VAL A 39 5.16 7.09 -4.45
CA VAL A 39 5.79 5.85 -4.89
C VAL A 39 5.10 4.63 -4.28
N LEU A 40 4.75 4.66 -2.99
CA LEU A 40 3.95 3.62 -2.35
C LEU A 40 2.59 3.44 -3.05
N GLY A 41 1.91 4.55 -3.37
CA GLY A 41 0.67 4.52 -4.14
C GLY A 41 0.86 3.89 -5.52
N ALA A 42 1.95 4.22 -6.23
CA ALA A 42 2.26 3.65 -7.53
C ALA A 42 2.49 2.13 -7.45
N VAL A 43 3.28 1.67 -6.47
CA VAL A 43 3.53 0.25 -6.23
C VAL A 43 2.22 -0.48 -5.91
N PHE A 44 1.36 0.11 -5.09
CA PHE A 44 0.07 -0.48 -4.74
C PHE A 44 -0.91 -0.48 -5.93
N PHE A 45 -0.84 0.47 -6.88
CA PHE A 45 -1.61 0.33 -8.12
C PHE A 45 -1.12 -0.84 -8.98
N ILE A 46 0.20 -1.04 -9.06
CA ILE A 46 0.77 -2.21 -9.75
C ILE A 46 0.35 -3.50 -9.05
N GLY A 47 0.46 -3.57 -7.72
CA GLY A 47 0.06 -4.74 -6.95
C GLY A 47 -1.44 -5.02 -7.05
N LYS A 48 -2.29 -4.01 -6.99
CA LYS A 48 -3.72 -4.13 -7.29
C LYS A 48 -3.96 -4.73 -8.67
N ASP A 49 -3.35 -4.20 -9.72
CA ASP A 49 -3.51 -4.77 -11.06
C ASP A 49 -2.98 -6.20 -11.15
N SER A 50 -1.96 -6.55 -10.37
CA SER A 50 -1.45 -7.92 -10.24
C SER A 50 -2.49 -8.84 -9.59
N ILE A 51 -3.09 -8.40 -8.48
CA ILE A 51 -4.15 -9.11 -7.75
C ILE A 51 -5.33 -9.39 -8.69
N TYR A 52 -5.90 -8.36 -9.31
CA TYR A 52 -7.02 -8.48 -10.26
C TYR A 52 -6.62 -9.04 -11.64
N LYS A 53 -5.40 -9.58 -11.81
CA LYS A 53 -4.88 -10.18 -13.06
C LYS A 53 -4.99 -9.28 -14.30
N ARG A 54 -4.87 -7.96 -14.13
CA ARG A 54 -4.97 -6.95 -15.20
C ARG A 54 -3.63 -6.58 -15.82
N ILE A 55 -2.51 -7.08 -15.28
CA ILE A 55 -1.19 -6.79 -15.84
C ILE A 55 -0.96 -7.58 -17.12
N ASN A 56 -0.77 -6.89 -18.23
CA ASN A 56 -0.26 -7.46 -19.46
C ASN A 56 1.27 -7.39 -19.44
N VAL A 57 1.93 -8.54 -19.57
CA VAL A 57 3.41 -8.67 -19.56
C VAL A 57 4.07 -7.90 -20.71
N ASN A 58 3.31 -7.59 -21.76
CA ASN A 58 3.78 -6.79 -22.88
C ASN A 58 3.83 -5.28 -22.61
N ASP A 59 3.17 -4.81 -21.56
CA ASP A 59 3.15 -3.38 -21.26
C ASP A 59 4.47 -2.99 -20.58
N SER A 60 5.02 -1.84 -20.98
CA SER A 60 6.25 -1.32 -20.40
C SER A 60 6.05 -1.04 -18.90
N VAL A 61 6.71 -1.83 -18.03
CA VAL A 61 6.67 -1.68 -16.56
C VAL A 61 7.07 -0.26 -16.15
N ILE A 62 8.04 0.33 -16.84
CA ILE A 62 8.51 1.70 -16.61
C ILE A 62 7.39 2.71 -16.89
N ALA A 63 6.72 2.60 -18.05
CA ALA A 63 5.64 3.50 -18.41
C ALA A 63 4.45 3.37 -17.45
N THR A 64 4.10 2.14 -17.06
CA THR A 64 3.05 1.87 -16.07
C THR A 64 3.38 2.46 -14.71
N PHE A 65 4.63 2.31 -14.24
CA PHE A 65 5.09 2.89 -12.99
C PHE A 65 4.93 4.42 -13.00
N PHE A 66 5.43 5.11 -14.01
CA PHE A 66 5.33 6.58 -14.07
C PHE A 66 3.89 7.08 -14.26
N LYS A 67 3.05 6.32 -14.98
CA LYS A 67 1.61 6.60 -15.08
C LYS A 67 0.95 6.55 -13.70
N TYR A 68 1.24 5.54 -12.90
CA TYR A 68 0.69 5.41 -11.54
C TYR A 68 1.33 6.35 -10.52
N LEU A 69 2.61 6.67 -10.68
CA LEU A 69 3.27 7.71 -9.90
C LEU A 69 2.58 9.05 -10.12
N LYS A 70 2.34 9.44 -11.38
CA LYS A 70 1.62 10.67 -11.72
C LYS A 70 0.23 10.72 -11.08
N LYS A 71 -0.52 9.60 -11.11
CA LYS A 71 -1.83 9.49 -10.45
C LYS A 71 -1.71 9.68 -8.93
N SER A 72 -0.66 9.14 -8.34
CA SER A 72 -0.40 9.15 -6.90
C SER A 72 0.23 10.45 -6.39
N LEU A 73 0.58 11.40 -7.25
CA LEU A 73 1.09 12.72 -6.83
C LEU A 73 0.09 13.50 -5.96
N THR A 74 -1.20 13.22 -6.07
CA THR A 74 -2.23 13.81 -5.20
C THR A 74 -2.01 13.47 -3.71
N LEU A 75 -1.29 12.38 -3.40
CA LEU A 75 -0.89 12.03 -2.04
C LEU A 75 0.12 13.03 -1.44
N LEU A 76 0.76 13.88 -2.23
CA LEU A 76 1.62 14.96 -1.71
C LEU A 76 0.85 15.96 -0.85
N ARG A 77 -0.50 15.99 -0.88
CA ARG A 77 -1.29 16.78 0.08
C ARG A 77 -1.00 16.41 1.56
N PHE A 78 -0.42 15.24 1.81
CA PHE A 78 0.00 14.78 3.14
C PHE A 78 1.44 15.19 3.53
N ILE A 79 1.99 16.24 2.90
CA ILE A 79 3.26 16.88 3.30
C ILE A 79 3.42 17.08 4.82
N PRO A 80 2.39 17.46 5.60
CA PRO A 80 2.52 17.59 7.05
C PRO A 80 3.02 16.32 7.77
N LEU A 81 2.73 15.11 7.26
CA LEU A 81 3.25 13.86 7.82
C LEU A 81 4.77 13.77 7.67
N TYR A 82 5.31 14.22 6.53
CA TYR A 82 6.75 14.26 6.32
C TYR A 82 7.44 15.23 7.27
N PHE A 83 6.85 16.41 7.51
CA PHE A 83 7.39 17.35 8.49
C PHE A 83 7.41 16.76 9.89
N MET A 84 6.35 16.06 10.30
CA MET A 84 6.33 15.36 11.60
C MET A 84 7.40 14.26 11.67
N MET A 85 7.62 13.50 10.60
CA MET A 85 8.70 12.50 10.56
C MET A 85 10.08 13.14 10.70
N ILE A 86 10.38 14.19 9.92
CA ILE A 86 11.67 14.89 9.95
C ILE A 86 11.93 15.45 11.36
N LEU A 87 10.91 16.05 11.99
CA LEU A 87 11.02 16.57 13.34
C LEU A 87 11.33 15.47 14.37
N ASN A 88 10.70 14.29 14.25
CA ASN A 88 11.00 13.17 15.13
C ASN A 88 12.39 12.57 14.88
N VAL A 89 12.85 12.53 13.62
CA VAL A 89 14.21 12.09 13.29
C VAL A 89 15.24 13.05 13.91
N ALA A 90 15.02 14.37 13.77
CA ALA A 90 15.86 15.38 14.39
C ALA A 90 15.85 15.25 15.93
N GLY A 91 14.67 15.08 16.53
CA GLY A 91 14.51 14.86 17.97
C GLY A 91 15.23 13.61 18.46
N MET A 92 15.15 12.51 17.71
CA MET A 92 15.85 11.25 18.00
C MET A 92 17.37 11.45 18.00
N ILE A 93 17.92 12.16 17.01
CA ILE A 93 19.36 12.45 16.89
C ILE A 93 19.84 13.32 18.06
N VAL A 94 19.09 14.36 18.41
CA VAL A 94 19.44 15.24 19.54
C VAL A 94 19.40 14.49 20.87
N ALA A 95 18.36 13.69 21.10
CA ALA A 95 18.25 12.91 22.33
C ALA A 95 19.32 11.82 22.46
N ALA A 96 19.70 11.19 21.34
CA ALA A 96 20.78 10.20 21.34
C ALA A 96 22.12 10.85 21.71
N LYS A 97 22.41 12.06 21.21
CA LYS A 97 23.60 12.84 21.59
C LYS A 97 23.62 13.24 23.07
N ASN A 98 22.45 13.50 23.64
CA ASN A 98 22.30 13.87 25.05
C ASN A 98 22.21 12.66 26.00
N GLY A 99 22.34 11.43 25.50
CA GLY A 99 22.25 10.20 26.30
C GLY A 99 20.84 9.87 26.80
N ASN A 100 19.79 10.56 26.32
CA ASN A 100 18.41 10.31 26.72
C ASN A 100 17.79 9.23 25.81
N LEU A 101 18.11 7.97 26.12
CA LEU A 101 17.65 6.80 25.37
C LEU A 101 16.12 6.69 25.31
N THR A 102 15.42 7.01 26.40
CA THR A 102 13.96 6.92 26.48
C THR A 102 13.29 7.82 25.43
N TYR A 103 13.75 9.07 25.30
CA TYR A 103 13.19 9.99 24.31
C TYR A 103 13.48 9.54 22.88
N SER A 104 14.69 9.03 22.61
CA SER A 104 15.02 8.46 21.29
C SER A 104 14.12 7.29 20.91
N ILE A 105 13.79 6.40 21.85
CA ILE A 105 12.87 5.27 21.63
C ILE A 105 11.44 5.76 21.36
N ILE A 106 10.99 6.80 22.05
CA ILE A 106 9.67 7.40 21.83
C ILE A 106 9.60 8.00 20.42
N CYS A 107 10.60 8.80 20.00
CA CYS A 107 10.67 9.34 18.65
C CYS A 107 10.68 8.24 17.58
N LEU A 108 11.45 7.18 17.79
CA LEU A 108 11.48 6.02 16.88
C LEU A 108 10.10 5.33 16.76
N SER A 109 9.40 5.18 17.88
CA SER A 109 8.05 4.59 17.92
C SER A 109 7.06 5.47 17.14
N ILE A 110 7.14 6.79 17.30
CA ILE A 110 6.30 7.74 16.56
C ILE A 110 6.60 7.67 15.05
N ILE A 111 7.88 7.68 14.64
CA ILE A 111 8.27 7.55 13.23
C ILE A 111 7.72 6.25 12.64
N SER A 112 7.87 5.14 13.36
CA SER A 112 7.38 3.84 12.92
C SER A 112 5.87 3.84 12.72
N MET A 113 5.12 4.45 13.65
CA MET A 113 3.67 4.59 13.53
C MET A 113 3.26 5.48 12.36
N LEU A 114 3.99 6.59 12.12
CA LEU A 114 3.76 7.45 10.96
C LEU A 114 4.01 6.71 9.64
N LEU A 115 5.04 5.88 9.56
CA LEU A 115 5.30 5.03 8.40
C LEU A 115 4.19 3.99 8.18
N VAL A 116 3.66 3.37 9.25
CA VAL A 116 2.47 2.51 9.14
C VAL A 116 1.30 3.31 8.55
N ILE A 117 1.02 4.50 9.07
CA ILE A 117 -0.06 5.36 8.55
C ILE A 117 0.14 5.65 7.05
N MET A 118 1.38 5.88 6.59
CA MET A 118 1.67 6.08 5.16
C MET A 118 1.31 4.86 4.31
N PHE A 119 1.60 3.63 4.77
CA PHE A 119 1.19 2.42 4.07
C PHE A 119 -0.34 2.31 3.96
N TYR A 120 -1.06 2.56 5.05
CA TYR A 120 -2.52 2.53 5.04
C TYR A 120 -3.13 3.65 4.20
N LEU A 121 -2.52 4.85 4.17
CA LEU A 121 -2.94 5.94 3.29
C LEU A 121 -2.80 5.55 1.82
N ALA A 122 -1.69 4.93 1.43
CA ALA A 122 -1.49 4.43 0.07
C ALA A 122 -2.53 3.36 -0.29
N GLY A 123 -2.79 2.41 0.61
CA GLY A 123 -3.83 1.38 0.47
C GLY A 123 -5.22 1.99 0.31
N TYR A 124 -5.63 2.83 1.24
CA TYR A 124 -6.93 3.50 1.21
C TYR A 124 -7.10 4.31 -0.09
N PHE A 125 -6.07 5.02 -0.53
CA PHE A 125 -6.12 5.77 -1.78
C PHE A 125 -6.36 4.85 -2.99
N VAL A 126 -5.64 3.74 -3.10
CA VAL A 126 -5.71 2.82 -4.24
C VAL A 126 -7.00 1.99 -4.27
N PHE A 127 -7.44 1.51 -3.11
CA PHE A 127 -8.54 0.55 -2.97
C PHE A 127 -9.89 1.16 -2.59
N VAL A 128 -9.91 2.40 -2.08
CA VAL A 128 -11.17 3.12 -1.74
C VAL A 128 -11.33 4.35 -2.63
N MET A 129 -10.38 5.30 -2.60
CA MET A 129 -10.55 6.56 -3.34
C MET A 129 -10.44 6.43 -4.86
N HIS A 130 -9.66 5.46 -5.35
CA HIS A 130 -9.42 5.24 -6.78
C HIS A 130 -9.85 3.86 -7.26
N ALA A 131 -10.62 3.12 -6.46
CA ALA A 131 -11.28 1.90 -6.92
C ALA A 131 -12.46 2.19 -7.85
N ASP A 132 -13.23 3.24 -7.57
CA ASP A 132 -14.51 3.52 -8.24
C ASP A 132 -14.38 4.17 -9.64
N GLU A 133 -13.16 4.48 -10.12
CA GLU A 133 -12.98 5.21 -11.40
C GLU A 133 -13.29 4.37 -12.66
N LYS A 134 -13.36 3.05 -12.55
CA LYS A 134 -13.64 2.15 -13.68
C LYS A 134 -15.01 1.48 -13.66
N GLU A 135 -15.75 1.54 -12.55
CA GLU A 135 -16.96 0.71 -12.37
C GLU A 135 -18.28 1.47 -12.52
N ASP A 136 -18.32 2.81 -12.48
CA ASP A 136 -19.57 3.52 -12.80
C ASP A 136 -19.32 5.01 -13.11
N LYS A 137 -19.21 5.36 -14.39
CA LYS A 137 -19.32 6.76 -14.85
C LYS A 137 -20.69 7.39 -14.51
N HIS A 138 -21.67 6.59 -14.10
CA HIS A 138 -23.02 7.05 -13.75
C HIS A 138 -23.34 7.16 -12.25
N LYS A 139 -22.51 6.64 -11.33
CA LYS A 139 -22.74 6.74 -9.86
C LYS A 139 -21.73 7.61 -9.09
N ALA A 140 -20.65 8.07 -9.75
CA ALA A 140 -19.56 8.80 -9.12
C ALA A 140 -19.96 10.14 -8.46
N SER A 141 -21.04 10.80 -8.93
CA SER A 141 -21.44 12.14 -8.46
C SER A 141 -21.95 12.19 -7.01
N GLY A 142 -22.48 11.08 -6.48
CA GLY A 142 -23.03 11.01 -5.10
C GLY A 142 -22.00 10.64 -4.03
N LYS A 143 -21.11 9.68 -4.31
CA LYS A 143 -20.10 9.18 -3.35
C LYS A 143 -18.94 10.15 -3.13
N GLU A 144 -18.58 10.94 -4.16
CA GLU A 144 -17.52 11.95 -4.05
C GLU A 144 -17.84 13.05 -3.01
N LYS A 145 -19.13 13.29 -2.74
CA LYS A 145 -19.59 14.24 -1.71
C LYS A 145 -19.46 13.71 -0.28
N ILE A 146 -19.54 12.39 -0.07
CA ILE A 146 -19.46 11.77 1.27
C ILE A 146 -18.01 11.75 1.76
N LEU A 147 -17.05 11.51 0.86
CA LEU A 147 -15.61 11.54 1.18
C LEU A 147 -15.03 12.95 1.36
N LYS A 148 -15.70 13.99 0.84
CA LYS A 148 -15.21 15.39 0.94
C LYS A 148 -15.39 16.02 2.33
N GLY A 149 -16.21 15.44 3.21
CA GLY A 149 -16.49 15.99 4.54
C GLY A 149 -15.72 15.34 5.70
N LYS A 150 -15.15 14.14 5.51
CA LYS A 150 -14.40 13.42 6.56
C LYS A 150 -12.90 13.54 6.32
N SER A 151 -12.14 13.72 7.40
CA SER A 151 -10.68 13.68 7.33
C SER A 151 -10.24 12.27 6.90
N VAL A 152 -9.65 12.15 5.72
CA VAL A 152 -9.10 10.89 5.18
C VAL A 152 -8.16 10.20 6.18
N VAL A 153 -7.43 11.00 6.96
CA VAL A 153 -6.54 10.50 8.02
C VAL A 153 -7.34 9.81 9.13
N MET A 154 -8.50 10.36 9.52
CA MET A 154 -9.36 9.74 10.55
C MET A 154 -9.94 8.40 10.08
N GLU A 155 -10.32 8.30 8.80
CA GLU A 155 -10.77 7.02 8.23
C GLU A 155 -9.66 5.98 8.20
N VAL A 156 -8.44 6.40 7.86
CA VAL A 156 -7.26 5.51 7.92
C VAL A 156 -6.98 5.05 9.35
N ILE A 157 -7.08 5.94 10.34
CA ILE A 157 -6.92 5.56 11.75
C ILE A 157 -8.02 4.57 12.17
N ALA A 158 -9.27 4.81 11.79
CA ALA A 158 -10.37 3.87 12.07
C ALA A 158 -10.14 2.50 11.41
N LEU A 159 -9.67 2.48 10.16
CA LEU A 159 -9.29 1.27 9.43
C LEU A 159 -8.18 0.49 10.16
N MET A 160 -7.14 1.18 10.65
CA MET A 160 -6.07 0.57 11.43
C MET A 160 -6.61 -0.05 12.74
N LEU A 161 -7.52 0.63 13.43
CA LEU A 161 -8.11 0.16 14.69
C LEU A 161 -9.11 -1.00 14.51
N LEU A 162 -9.66 -1.20 13.30
CA LEU A 162 -10.65 -2.24 13.04
C LEU A 162 -10.11 -3.66 13.30
N LYS A 163 -8.85 -3.90 12.90
CA LYS A 163 -8.18 -5.20 13.05
C LYS A 163 -6.72 -4.98 13.45
N PRO A 164 -6.45 -4.65 14.73
CA PRO A 164 -5.09 -4.31 15.19
C PRO A 164 -4.10 -5.48 15.02
N GLN A 165 -4.60 -6.71 14.96
CA GLN A 165 -3.80 -7.92 14.70
C GLN A 165 -2.96 -7.87 13.41
N PHE A 166 -3.36 -7.07 12.40
CA PHE A 166 -2.54 -6.88 11.19
C PHE A 166 -1.65 -5.64 11.29
N VAL A 167 -2.02 -4.64 12.08
CA VAL A 167 -1.22 -3.43 12.30
C VAL A 167 0.04 -3.74 13.11
N ILE A 168 -0.10 -4.55 14.17
CA ILE A 168 0.99 -4.85 15.11
C ILE A 168 2.20 -5.50 14.40
N PRO A 169 2.04 -6.53 13.55
CA PRO A 169 3.16 -7.10 12.80
C PRO A 169 3.82 -6.10 11.84
N ILE A 170 3.03 -5.25 11.18
CA ILE A 170 3.57 -4.23 10.26
C ILE A 170 4.40 -3.21 11.05
N PHE A 171 3.87 -2.73 12.18
CA PHE A 171 4.57 -1.82 13.07
C PHE A 171 5.88 -2.43 13.58
N ALA A 172 5.83 -3.67 14.10
CA ALA A 172 7.01 -4.38 14.58
C ALA A 172 8.04 -4.58 13.47
N GLY A 173 7.61 -4.96 12.26
CA GLY A 173 8.48 -5.08 11.10
C GLY A 173 9.18 -3.78 10.74
N ILE A 174 8.47 -2.64 10.76
CA ILE A 174 9.07 -1.33 10.52
C ILE A 174 10.08 -0.96 11.61
N VAL A 175 9.74 -1.16 12.89
CA VAL A 175 10.66 -0.90 14.00
C VAL A 175 11.95 -1.71 13.83
N LEU A 176 11.84 -3.01 13.51
CA LEU A 176 12.99 -3.87 13.26
C LEU A 176 13.80 -3.39 12.04
N CYS A 177 13.13 -3.01 10.94
CA CYS A 177 13.81 -2.48 9.76
C CYS A 177 14.58 -1.19 10.05
N VAL A 178 14.04 -0.29 10.87
CA VAL A 178 14.71 0.97 11.24
C VAL A 178 15.85 0.69 12.22
N PHE A 179 15.69 -0.25 13.15
CA PHE A 179 16.71 -0.59 14.15
C PHE A 179 17.91 -1.33 13.56
N PHE A 180 17.65 -2.29 12.66
CA PHE A 180 18.68 -3.09 11.99
C PHE A 180 19.09 -2.53 10.63
N PHE A 181 18.82 -1.24 10.40
CA PHE A 181 19.09 -0.60 9.13
C PHE A 181 20.61 -0.62 8.84
N SER A 182 21.01 -1.50 7.92
CA SER A 182 22.39 -1.69 7.50
C SER A 182 22.52 -1.50 6.00
N THR A 183 23.73 -1.23 5.50
CA THR A 183 24.01 -1.12 4.07
C THR A 183 23.56 -2.38 3.31
N THR A 184 23.69 -3.56 3.92
CA THR A 184 23.20 -4.82 3.34
C THR A 184 21.68 -4.84 3.21
N LEU A 185 20.95 -4.38 4.24
CA LEU A 185 19.50 -4.28 4.22
C LEU A 185 19.03 -3.28 3.15
N LEU A 186 19.74 -2.18 2.96
CA LEU A 186 19.48 -1.21 1.88
C LEU A 186 19.59 -1.85 0.48
N ILE A 187 20.63 -2.64 0.24
CA ILE A 187 20.83 -3.34 -1.05
C ILE A 187 19.68 -4.34 -1.28
N ILE A 188 19.30 -5.11 -0.24
CA ILE A 188 18.18 -6.04 -0.32
C ILE A 188 16.88 -5.29 -0.65
N LEU A 189 16.60 -4.17 0.03
CA LEU A 189 15.43 -3.34 -0.25
C LEU A 189 15.44 -2.71 -1.65
N CYS A 190 16.62 -2.40 -2.21
CA CYS A 190 16.73 -1.85 -3.56
C CYS A 190 16.21 -2.85 -4.62
N PHE A 191 16.53 -4.14 -4.48
CA PHE A 191 16.14 -5.16 -5.46
C PHE A 191 14.82 -5.86 -5.14
N LEU A 192 14.52 -6.07 -3.85
CA LEU A 192 13.37 -6.83 -3.38
C LEU A 192 12.34 -5.98 -2.63
N GLY A 193 12.51 -4.67 -2.55
CA GLY A 193 11.64 -3.78 -1.78
C GLY A 193 10.17 -3.92 -2.18
N THR A 194 9.86 -3.93 -3.47
CA THR A 194 8.45 -4.05 -3.89
C THR A 194 7.84 -5.42 -3.64
N PHE A 195 8.64 -6.48 -3.50
CA PHE A 195 8.14 -7.79 -3.08
C PHE A 195 7.51 -7.69 -1.67
N PHE A 196 8.27 -7.12 -0.73
CA PHE A 196 7.77 -6.88 0.63
C PHE A 196 6.59 -5.91 0.63
N LEU A 197 6.62 -4.86 -0.20
CA LEU A 197 5.49 -3.94 -0.32
C LEU A 197 4.24 -4.63 -0.85
N THR A 198 4.36 -5.54 -1.82
CA THR A 198 3.22 -6.28 -2.38
C THR A 198 2.65 -7.26 -1.34
N ALA A 199 3.51 -7.89 -0.53
CA ALA A 199 3.08 -8.73 0.57
C ALA A 199 2.31 -7.93 1.64
N LEU A 200 2.82 -6.74 2.00
CA LEU A 200 2.15 -5.81 2.92
C LEU A 200 0.84 -5.29 2.35
N GLU A 201 0.82 -4.99 1.05
CA GLU A 201 -0.36 -4.54 0.33
C GLU A 201 -1.48 -5.58 0.42
N ALA A 202 -1.18 -6.87 0.24
CA ALA A 202 -2.18 -7.92 0.38
C ALA A 202 -2.83 -7.95 1.79
N VAL A 203 -2.03 -7.73 2.84
CA VAL A 203 -2.53 -7.64 4.22
C VAL A 203 -3.43 -6.42 4.40
N ILE A 204 -2.99 -5.27 3.91
CA ILE A 204 -3.76 -4.01 3.98
C ILE A 204 -5.05 -4.11 3.17
N PHE A 205 -4.99 -4.75 1.99
CA PHE A 205 -6.13 -4.98 1.11
C PHE A 205 -7.25 -5.76 1.82
N ILE A 206 -6.90 -6.85 2.51
CA ILE A 206 -7.88 -7.64 3.27
C ILE A 206 -8.58 -6.77 4.33
N GLN A 207 -7.84 -5.93 5.07
CA GLN A 207 -8.46 -5.02 6.03
C GLN A 207 -9.35 -3.96 5.38
N ILE A 208 -8.96 -3.46 4.21
CA ILE A 208 -9.79 -2.50 3.45
C ILE A 208 -11.08 -3.15 2.98
N LEU A 209 -11.07 -4.43 2.58
CA LEU A 209 -12.30 -5.17 2.27
C LEU A 209 -13.23 -5.26 3.50
N TRP A 210 -12.68 -5.52 4.69
CA TRP A 210 -13.47 -5.50 5.93
C TRP A 210 -14.07 -4.14 6.21
N TYR A 211 -13.30 -3.07 5.99
CA TYR A 211 -13.79 -1.70 6.15
C TYR A 211 -14.88 -1.36 5.13
N LYS A 212 -14.68 -1.68 3.83
CA LYS A 212 -15.69 -1.52 2.77
C LYS A 212 -17.00 -2.23 3.12
N LYS A 213 -16.91 -3.44 3.69
CA LYS A 213 -18.07 -4.20 4.15
C LYS A 213 -18.78 -3.47 5.30
N LEU A 214 -18.04 -2.97 6.28
CA LEU A 214 -18.60 -2.28 7.44
C LEU A 214 -19.33 -0.97 7.06
N ILE A 215 -18.81 -0.25 6.07
CA ILE A 215 -19.42 0.98 5.56
C ILE A 215 -20.50 0.73 4.49
N GLY A 216 -20.77 -0.54 4.12
CA GLY A 216 -21.78 -0.92 3.14
C GLY A 216 -21.45 -0.55 1.69
N ILE A 217 -20.17 -0.41 1.36
CA ILE A 217 -19.70 -0.07 0.00
C ILE A 217 -19.17 -1.30 -0.76
N LEU A 218 -18.95 -2.43 -0.06
CA LEU A 218 -18.53 -3.67 -0.70
C LEU A 218 -19.69 -4.26 -1.51
N ASP A 219 -19.49 -4.44 -2.82
CA ASP A 219 -20.42 -5.17 -3.66
C ASP A 219 -20.23 -6.67 -3.41
N GLU A 220 -21.33 -7.41 -3.21
CA GLU A 220 -21.29 -8.87 -3.02
C GLU A 220 -20.80 -9.60 -4.30
N GLU A 221 -20.85 -8.92 -5.45
CA GLU A 221 -20.32 -9.42 -6.73
C GLU A 221 -18.82 -9.12 -6.94
N GLU A 222 -18.17 -8.35 -6.06
CA GLU A 222 -16.74 -8.04 -6.17
C GLU A 222 -15.90 -9.33 -6.02
N GLU A 223 -14.92 -9.56 -6.90
CA GLU A 223 -14.15 -10.82 -7.03
C GLU A 223 -13.57 -11.34 -5.71
N TYR A 224 -13.29 -10.45 -4.75
CA TYR A 224 -12.67 -10.75 -3.46
C TYR A 224 -13.59 -10.58 -2.25
N ALA A 225 -14.89 -10.33 -2.43
CA ALA A 225 -15.85 -10.18 -1.32
C ALA A 225 -15.87 -11.43 -0.39
N TYR A 226 -15.65 -12.61 -0.97
CA TYR A 226 -15.57 -13.88 -0.22
C TYR A 226 -14.44 -13.94 0.84
N LEU A 227 -13.44 -13.06 0.78
CA LEU A 227 -12.35 -13.02 1.76
C LEU A 227 -12.79 -12.44 3.12
N VAL A 228 -13.92 -11.74 3.14
CA VAL A 228 -14.46 -11.07 4.33
C VAL A 228 -15.90 -11.48 4.65
N ASP A 229 -16.56 -12.15 3.71
CA ASP A 229 -17.74 -12.95 3.97
C ASP A 229 -17.33 -14.32 4.48
N GLY A 230 -17.70 -14.63 5.73
CA GLY A 230 -17.53 -15.97 6.31
C GLY A 230 -18.32 -17.09 5.59
N SER A 231 -18.92 -16.81 4.43
CA SER A 231 -19.62 -17.74 3.57
C SER A 231 -18.67 -18.37 2.56
N ILE A 232 -17.87 -19.33 3.02
CA ILE A 232 -17.51 -20.49 2.19
C ILE A 232 -18.80 -21.29 1.95
N LYS A 233 -19.75 -20.73 1.19
CA LYS A 233 -20.99 -21.38 0.76
C LYS A 233 -21.67 -20.48 -0.27
N LYS A 234 -21.19 -20.55 -1.51
CA LYS A 234 -21.96 -20.34 -2.78
C LYS A 234 -21.11 -20.33 -4.05
N GLY A 235 -19.82 -20.67 -4.01
CA GLY A 235 -18.98 -20.78 -5.21
C GLY A 235 -19.04 -22.11 -5.98
N ILE A 236 -19.74 -23.14 -5.49
CA ILE A 236 -19.72 -24.49 -6.11
C ILE A 236 -21.02 -24.85 -6.87
N THR A 237 -22.11 -24.09 -6.74
CA THR A 237 -23.41 -24.45 -7.33
C THR A 237 -23.84 -23.59 -8.53
N LYS A 238 -22.91 -22.92 -9.23
CA LYS A 238 -23.23 -22.22 -10.48
C LYS A 238 -22.33 -22.62 -11.64
N GLY A 239 -22.10 -23.92 -11.78
CA GLY A 239 -21.28 -24.52 -12.84
C GLY A 239 -21.52 -26.01 -13.02
N ARG A 240 -22.79 -26.44 -13.05
CA ARG A 240 -23.23 -27.74 -13.57
C ARG A 240 -24.75 -27.71 -13.72
N ASN A 241 -25.20 -27.07 -14.80
CA ASN A 241 -26.39 -27.57 -15.48
C ASN A 241 -25.91 -28.07 -16.84
N ILE A 242 -26.32 -29.32 -17.07
CA ILE A 242 -26.18 -30.15 -18.25
C ILE A 242 -26.76 -29.42 -19.46
#